data_AF-A0A1F8ACN9-F1
#
_entry.id   AF-A0A1F8ACN9-F1
#
_cell.length_a   1.000
_cell.length_b   1.000
_cell.length_c   1.000
_cell.angle_alpha   90.00
_cell.angle_beta   90.00
_cell.angle_gamma   90.00
#
_symmetry.space_group_name_H-M   'P 1'
#
loop_
_entity.id
_entity.type
_entity.pdbx_description
1 polymer ?
#
loop_
_entity_poly.entity_id
_entity_poly.type
_entity_poly.pdbx_seq_one_letter_code
_entity_poly.pdbx_strand_id
1 'polypeptide(L)'
;MATRSGLLLLALVFTPTWSEQTPTCLSPTSTGGPPNKDACCLGTGRQEESVDGVIYEYVCNHYATNTNVMYYEVLNAYECAKKCSETGSCHAASWKPKTSSSPTGGRCFLSTAGFVEKPDRHGEWLLLVRTDRTALVPGGSPSPHPQPDCQAEVDEAWAECLEVTDEDCEMRTTSMQQLLHAKDADIVNCGRGENPAIYISRSRKPYRAWCRRALAQVVNTGGIHLGRTKGLHECLGLCDRHSSCKALTYWIHKGRCDGLSTNPVPTLERTMAITLTRV
;
A
#
# COMPACT_ATOMS: atom_id res chain seq x y z
N MET A 1 -62.23 30.79 -53.08
CA MET A 1 -61.65 29.73 -52.22
C MET A 1 -60.40 29.22 -52.91
N ALA A 2 -59.22 29.48 -52.36
CA ALA A 2 -57.96 28.89 -52.80
C ALA A 2 -57.10 28.65 -51.55
N THR A 3 -56.84 27.38 -51.29
CA THR A 3 -56.20 26.84 -50.09
C THR A 3 -54.69 27.04 -50.14
N ARG A 4 -54.15 27.64 -49.08
CA ARG A 4 -52.71 27.69 -48.77
C ARG A 4 -52.23 26.28 -48.43
N SER A 5 -51.15 25.81 -49.06
CA SER A 5 -50.40 24.63 -48.60
C SER A 5 -48.99 25.07 -48.26
N GLY A 6 -48.72 25.20 -46.95
CA GLY A 6 -47.41 25.55 -46.43
C GLY A 6 -46.60 24.28 -46.22
N LEU A 7 -45.44 24.18 -46.87
CA LEU A 7 -44.43 23.19 -46.53
C LEU A 7 -43.81 23.56 -45.17
N LEU A 8 -44.04 22.71 -44.17
CA LEU A 8 -43.33 22.72 -42.89
C LEU A 8 -41.92 22.14 -43.09
N LEU A 9 -40.91 23.01 -43.03
CA LEU A 9 -39.52 22.62 -42.87
C LEU A 9 -39.32 22.13 -41.42
N LEU A 10 -39.17 20.82 -41.25
CA LEU A 10 -38.72 20.18 -40.00
C LEU A 10 -37.24 20.55 -39.78
N ALA A 11 -36.99 21.58 -38.98
CA ALA A 11 -35.67 21.86 -38.43
C ALA A 11 -35.33 20.76 -37.41
N LEU A 12 -34.43 19.86 -37.79
CA LEU A 12 -33.75 18.94 -36.87
C LEU A 12 -32.91 19.77 -35.90
N VAL A 13 -33.48 20.08 -34.74
CA VAL A 13 -32.75 20.63 -33.61
C VAL A 13 -31.85 19.51 -33.08
N PHE A 14 -30.58 19.50 -33.50
CA PHE A 14 -29.55 18.77 -32.80
C PHE A 14 -29.39 19.43 -31.43
N THR A 15 -30.09 18.90 -30.43
CA THR A 15 -29.77 19.23 -29.04
C THR A 15 -28.36 18.67 -28.79
N PRO A 16 -27.37 19.50 -28.42
CA PRO A 16 -26.14 18.95 -27.87
C PRO A 16 -26.55 18.15 -26.65
N THR A 17 -26.39 16.83 -26.70
CA THR A 17 -26.50 15.97 -25.53
C THR A 17 -25.49 16.52 -24.53
N TRP A 18 -26.01 17.15 -23.48
CA TRP A 18 -25.22 17.58 -22.35
C TRP A 18 -24.46 16.36 -21.85
N SER A 19 -23.14 16.47 -21.84
CA SER A 19 -22.29 15.62 -21.03
C SER A 19 -22.82 15.73 -19.61
N GLU A 20 -23.55 14.72 -19.13
CA GLU A 20 -23.67 14.55 -17.68
C GLU A 20 -22.24 14.48 -17.16
N GLN A 21 -21.85 15.47 -16.36
CA GLN A 21 -20.57 15.42 -15.67
C GLN A 21 -20.66 14.21 -14.75
N THR A 22 -20.00 13.13 -15.14
CA THR A 22 -19.85 11.96 -14.29
C THR A 22 -19.28 12.46 -12.96
N PRO A 23 -19.94 12.20 -11.83
CA PRO A 23 -19.40 12.59 -10.53
C PRO A 23 -18.02 11.95 -10.38
N THR A 24 -17.00 12.80 -10.39
CA THR A 24 -15.61 12.38 -10.50
C THR A 24 -15.13 11.86 -9.15
N CYS A 25 -15.20 10.55 -8.94
CA CYS A 25 -14.73 9.86 -7.74
C CYS A 25 -13.27 10.22 -7.42
N LEU A 26 -12.42 10.17 -8.45
CA LEU A 26 -10.98 10.35 -8.40
C LEU A 26 -10.56 11.71 -9.00
N SER A 27 -11.35 12.76 -8.83
CA SER A 27 -10.90 14.13 -9.15
C SER A 27 -10.04 14.72 -8.04
N PRO A 28 -9.01 15.53 -8.38
CA PRO A 28 -8.27 16.33 -7.41
C PRO A 28 -9.15 17.31 -6.62
N THR A 29 -10.32 17.68 -7.12
CA THR A 29 -11.26 18.58 -6.44
C THR A 29 -12.28 17.85 -5.57
N SER A 30 -12.20 16.51 -5.49
CA SER A 30 -13.12 15.73 -4.67
C SER A 30 -13.00 16.06 -3.19
N THR A 31 -14.15 16.17 -2.53
CA THR A 31 -14.20 16.36 -1.07
C THR A 31 -13.62 15.15 -0.35
N GLY A 32 -13.38 15.26 0.96
CA GLY A 32 -12.91 14.12 1.77
C GLY A 32 -14.04 13.41 2.51
N GLY A 33 -13.71 12.27 3.13
CA GLY A 33 -14.63 11.58 4.04
C GLY A 33 -15.83 10.92 3.34
N PRO A 34 -16.94 10.65 4.08
CA PRO A 34 -18.10 9.93 3.54
C PRO A 34 -18.66 10.50 2.21
N PRO A 35 -18.77 11.83 2.00
CA PRO A 35 -19.28 12.38 0.74
C PRO A 35 -18.51 11.95 -0.51
N ASN A 36 -17.19 11.76 -0.42
CA ASN A 36 -16.42 11.29 -1.58
C ASN A 36 -16.62 9.81 -1.86
N LYS A 37 -16.79 9.00 -0.81
CA LYS A 37 -17.20 7.61 -1.00
C LYS A 37 -18.57 7.55 -1.69
N ASP A 38 -19.53 8.37 -1.25
CA ASP A 38 -20.86 8.41 -1.84
C ASP A 38 -20.80 8.82 -3.32
N ALA A 39 -19.97 9.82 -3.66
CA ALA A 39 -19.74 10.22 -5.05
C ALA A 39 -19.14 9.08 -5.91
N CYS A 40 -18.27 8.24 -5.34
CA CYS A 40 -17.73 7.06 -6.02
C CYS A 40 -18.76 5.93 -6.21
N CYS A 41 -19.83 5.90 -5.41
CA CYS A 41 -20.71 4.73 -5.30
C CYS A 41 -22.13 4.97 -5.80
N LEU A 42 -22.29 5.85 -6.79
CA LEU A 42 -23.60 6.19 -7.37
C LEU A 42 -24.14 5.12 -8.35
N GLY A 43 -23.26 4.30 -8.93
CA GLY A 43 -23.62 3.25 -9.88
C GLY A 43 -23.52 1.84 -9.31
N THR A 44 -24.13 0.88 -10.00
CA THR A 44 -23.92 -0.55 -9.76
C THR A 44 -22.80 -1.08 -10.66
N GLY A 45 -21.81 -1.76 -10.09
CA GLY A 45 -20.68 -2.34 -10.82
C GLY A 45 -19.37 -1.55 -10.68
N ARG A 46 -18.37 -1.92 -11.50
CA ARG A 46 -17.07 -1.25 -11.54
C ARG A 46 -17.15 0.02 -12.37
N GLN A 47 -16.46 1.05 -11.94
CA GLN A 47 -16.34 2.32 -12.66
C GLN A 47 -14.86 2.62 -12.88
N GLU A 48 -14.54 3.45 -13.87
CA GLU A 48 -13.17 3.72 -14.28
C GLU A 48 -12.90 5.23 -14.32
N GLU A 49 -11.80 5.65 -13.70
CA GLU A 49 -11.27 7.00 -13.80
C GLU A 49 -9.74 6.96 -13.84
N SER A 50 -9.13 7.94 -14.50
CA SER A 50 -7.68 8.06 -14.60
C SER A 50 -7.11 9.03 -13.57
N VAL A 51 -6.01 8.66 -12.93
CA VAL A 51 -5.21 9.52 -12.05
C VAL A 51 -3.77 9.54 -12.56
N ASP A 52 -3.28 10.72 -12.93
CA ASP A 52 -1.92 10.91 -13.47
C ASP A 52 -1.56 9.92 -14.60
N GLY A 53 -2.52 9.68 -15.52
CA GLY A 53 -2.36 8.77 -16.67
C GLY A 53 -2.57 7.28 -16.37
N VAL A 54 -2.72 6.90 -15.10
CA VAL A 54 -3.01 5.52 -14.67
C VAL A 54 -4.52 5.33 -14.54
N ILE A 55 -5.08 4.35 -15.27
CA ILE A 55 -6.50 4.01 -15.16
C ILE A 55 -6.73 3.13 -13.93
N TYR A 56 -7.67 3.55 -13.08
CA TYR A 56 -8.16 2.80 -11.94
C TYR A 56 -9.58 2.31 -12.18
N GLU A 57 -9.80 1.02 -11.99
CA GLU A 57 -11.13 0.46 -11.78
C GLU A 57 -11.48 0.54 -10.29
N TYR A 58 -12.54 1.24 -9.93
CA TYR A 58 -12.99 1.31 -8.53
C TYR A 58 -14.25 0.51 -8.27
N VAL A 59 -14.26 -0.16 -7.13
CA VAL A 59 -15.30 -1.10 -6.69
C VAL A 59 -15.76 -0.72 -5.31
N CYS A 60 -17.05 -0.38 -5.20
CA CYS A 60 -17.66 -0.03 -3.92
C CYS A 60 -17.88 -1.27 -3.04
N ASN A 61 -17.78 -1.07 -1.72
CA ASN A 61 -17.99 -2.10 -0.71
C ASN A 61 -17.06 -3.31 -0.86
N HIS A 62 -15.85 -3.05 -1.34
CA HIS A 62 -14.81 -4.05 -1.50
C HIS A 62 -13.48 -3.50 -0.98
N TYR A 63 -12.59 -4.39 -0.60
CA TYR A 63 -11.21 -4.09 -0.24
C TYR A 63 -10.29 -5.19 -0.75
N ALA A 64 -9.00 -4.86 -0.86
CA ALA A 64 -7.95 -5.79 -1.21
C ALA A 64 -7.34 -6.41 0.06
N THR A 65 -7.04 -7.69 0.00
CA THR A 65 -6.17 -8.37 0.97
C THR A 65 -4.74 -8.42 0.45
N ASN A 66 -3.76 -8.76 1.31
CA ASN A 66 -2.34 -8.51 1.02
C ASN A 66 -2.00 -7.01 0.92
N THR A 67 -2.77 -6.19 1.64
CA THR A 67 -2.52 -4.77 1.89
C THR A 67 -1.38 -4.59 2.89
N ASN A 68 -0.70 -3.46 2.81
CA ASN A 68 0.18 -3.00 3.87
C ASN A 68 -0.65 -2.81 5.16
N VAL A 69 -0.17 -3.38 6.27
CA VAL A 69 -0.80 -3.19 7.59
C VAL A 69 -0.75 -1.72 8.01
N MET A 70 0.23 -0.97 7.49
CA MET A 70 0.31 0.48 7.62
C MET A 70 -0.54 1.15 6.54
N TYR A 71 -1.32 2.14 6.97
CA TYR A 71 -2.11 2.98 6.09
C TYR A 71 -1.55 4.39 5.99
N TYR A 72 -1.87 5.06 4.90
CA TYR A 72 -1.65 6.49 4.72
C TYR A 72 -2.92 7.24 5.11
N GLU A 73 -2.75 8.30 5.87
CA GLU A 73 -3.81 9.28 6.10
C GLU A 73 -3.88 10.18 4.87
N VAL A 74 -5.02 10.15 4.17
CA VAL A 74 -5.26 10.89 2.92
C VAL A 74 -6.60 11.61 3.00
N LEU A 75 -6.78 12.68 2.24
CA LEU A 75 -7.99 13.48 2.26
C LEU A 75 -9.16 12.75 1.59
N ASN A 76 -8.93 12.09 0.48
CA ASN A 76 -9.96 11.51 -0.39
C ASN A 76 -9.45 10.29 -1.18
N ALA A 77 -10.32 9.67 -1.98
CA ALA A 77 -10.00 8.51 -2.80
C ALA A 77 -8.99 8.85 -3.92
N TYR A 78 -9.04 10.06 -4.48
CA TYR A 78 -8.05 10.55 -5.46
C TYR A 78 -6.63 10.51 -4.89
N GLU A 79 -6.42 11.04 -3.69
CA GLU A 79 -5.09 11.04 -3.05
C GLU A 79 -4.61 9.60 -2.75
N CYS A 80 -5.53 8.68 -2.45
CA CYS A 80 -5.20 7.27 -2.31
C CYS A 80 -4.76 6.63 -3.63
N ALA A 81 -5.48 6.89 -4.72
CA ALA A 81 -5.10 6.46 -6.07
C ALA A 81 -3.74 7.05 -6.48
N LYS A 82 -3.52 8.34 -6.21
CA LYS A 82 -2.26 9.01 -6.49
C LYS A 82 -1.08 8.37 -5.75
N LYS A 83 -1.25 8.11 -4.45
CA LYS A 83 -0.24 7.39 -3.66
C LYS A 83 0.08 6.00 -4.22
N CYS A 84 -0.93 5.31 -4.74
CA CYS A 84 -0.73 4.03 -5.43
C CYS A 84 0.05 4.22 -6.74
N SER A 85 -0.24 5.25 -7.53
CA SER A 85 0.48 5.51 -8.79
C SER A 85 1.95 5.89 -8.59
N GLU A 86 2.26 6.62 -7.51
CA GLU A 86 3.63 6.98 -7.12
C GLU A 86 4.42 5.76 -6.60
N THR A 87 3.74 4.69 -6.21
CA THR A 87 4.35 3.50 -5.62
C THR A 87 4.40 2.37 -6.65
N GLY A 88 5.56 2.15 -7.28
CA GLY A 88 5.71 1.16 -8.35
C GLY A 88 5.28 -0.27 -8.00
N SER A 89 5.30 -0.67 -6.73
CA SER A 89 4.81 -1.99 -6.28
C SER A 89 3.30 -2.07 -6.06
N CYS A 90 2.58 -0.95 -6.12
CA CYS A 90 1.15 -0.89 -5.88
C CYS A 90 0.35 -1.37 -7.09
N HIS A 91 -0.51 -2.35 -6.85
CA HIS A 91 -1.42 -2.94 -7.83
C HIS A 91 -2.90 -2.69 -7.48
N ALA A 92 -3.18 -2.39 -6.22
CA ALA A 92 -4.49 -1.90 -5.78
C ALA A 92 -4.36 -1.08 -4.51
N ALA A 93 -5.34 -0.23 -4.23
CA ALA A 93 -5.45 0.49 -2.97
C ALA A 93 -6.85 0.34 -2.39
N SER A 94 -6.96 0.20 -1.07
CA SER A 94 -8.24 0.18 -0.36
C SER A 94 -8.36 1.46 0.46
N TRP A 95 -9.37 2.25 0.18
CA TRP A 95 -9.64 3.49 0.90
C TRP A 95 -10.93 3.36 1.71
N LYS A 96 -10.95 3.98 2.88
CA LYS A 96 -12.20 4.21 3.60
C LYS A 96 -12.19 5.54 4.35
N PRO A 97 -13.34 6.23 4.45
CA PRO A 97 -13.45 7.44 5.24
C PRO A 97 -13.24 7.17 6.74
N LYS A 98 -12.80 8.17 7.49
CA LYS A 98 -12.81 8.12 8.96
C LYS A 98 -14.23 8.23 9.49
N THR A 99 -14.52 7.50 10.56
CA THR A 99 -15.79 7.60 11.27
C THR A 99 -15.71 8.55 12.47
N SER A 100 -16.76 9.36 12.65
CA SER A 100 -17.25 10.07 13.85
C SER A 100 -16.35 10.98 14.69
N SER A 101 -15.02 10.86 14.72
CA SER A 101 -14.12 11.73 15.52
C SER A 101 -13.30 12.72 14.70
N SER A 102 -13.24 12.54 13.38
CA SER A 102 -12.65 13.47 12.41
C SER A 102 -13.37 13.25 11.07
N PRO A 103 -14.28 14.14 10.66
CA PRO A 103 -15.16 13.93 9.51
C PRO A 103 -14.43 14.10 8.16
N THR A 104 -13.18 14.57 8.21
CA THR A 104 -12.36 14.84 7.04
C THR A 104 -11.27 13.79 6.89
N GLY A 105 -11.08 13.34 5.66
CA GLY A 105 -10.07 12.35 5.33
C GLY A 105 -10.52 10.90 5.42
N GLY A 106 -9.56 10.03 5.17
CA GLY A 106 -9.72 8.59 5.19
C GLY A 106 -8.37 7.90 5.28
N ARG A 107 -8.42 6.59 5.42
CA ARG A 107 -7.24 5.73 5.49
C ARG A 107 -7.09 4.99 4.18
N CYS A 108 -5.89 5.06 3.61
CA CYS A 108 -5.51 4.43 2.36
C CYS A 108 -4.53 3.27 2.62
N PHE A 109 -4.86 2.08 2.13
CA PHE A 109 -4.08 0.86 2.31
C PHE A 109 -3.63 0.36 0.93
N LEU A 110 -2.33 0.38 0.67
CA LEU A 110 -1.78 -0.07 -0.62
C LEU A 110 -1.59 -1.59 -0.62
N SER A 111 -1.84 -2.22 -1.75
CA SER A 111 -1.73 -3.67 -1.97
C SER A 111 -0.78 -3.96 -3.11
N THR A 112 -0.03 -5.05 -2.96
CA THR A 112 0.93 -5.51 -3.97
C THR A 112 0.28 -6.50 -4.94
N ALA A 113 1.05 -6.96 -5.93
CA ALA A 113 0.62 -8.01 -6.84
C ALA A 113 0.09 -9.24 -6.08
N GLY A 114 -0.93 -9.91 -6.66
CA GLY A 114 -1.57 -11.07 -6.04
C GLY A 114 -2.54 -10.73 -4.90
N PHE A 115 -2.99 -9.48 -4.79
CA PHE A 115 -4.07 -9.13 -3.87
C PHE A 115 -5.35 -9.90 -4.20
N VAL A 116 -6.14 -10.22 -3.18
CA VAL A 116 -7.46 -10.83 -3.35
C VAL A 116 -8.52 -9.83 -2.94
N GLU A 117 -9.45 -9.57 -3.84
CA GLU A 117 -10.64 -8.75 -3.58
C GLU A 117 -11.60 -9.45 -2.61
N LYS A 118 -12.05 -8.71 -1.60
CA LYS A 118 -12.99 -9.18 -0.59
C LYS A 118 -14.18 -8.23 -0.47
N PRO A 119 -15.41 -8.77 -0.39
CA PRO A 119 -16.56 -7.96 -0.10
C PRO A 119 -16.49 -7.43 1.33
N ASP A 120 -16.86 -6.18 1.50
CA ASP A 120 -17.03 -5.51 2.78
C ASP A 120 -18.52 -5.48 3.15
N ARG A 121 -18.85 -6.14 4.27
CA ARG A 121 -20.22 -6.22 4.78
C ARG A 121 -20.72 -4.94 5.43
N HIS A 122 -19.80 -4.06 5.83
CA HIS A 122 -20.15 -2.79 6.48
C HIS A 122 -20.29 -1.64 5.47
N GLY A 123 -19.91 -1.87 4.21
CA GLY A 123 -20.01 -0.89 3.14
C GLY A 123 -19.19 0.36 3.36
N GLU A 124 -18.10 0.31 4.13
CA GLU A 124 -17.19 1.43 4.39
C GLU A 124 -16.10 1.54 3.32
N TRP A 125 -15.73 0.43 2.68
CA TRP A 125 -14.55 0.38 1.83
C TRP A 125 -14.82 0.74 0.37
N LEU A 126 -13.80 1.31 -0.27
CA LEU A 126 -13.66 1.54 -1.70
C LEU A 126 -12.35 0.89 -2.14
N LEU A 127 -12.43 -0.05 -3.06
CA LEU A 127 -11.28 -0.68 -3.68
C LEU A 127 -10.94 0.07 -4.98
N LEU A 128 -9.67 0.39 -5.17
CA LEU A 128 -9.11 1.02 -6.36
C LEU A 128 -8.11 0.03 -6.98
N VAL A 129 -8.46 -0.61 -8.09
CA VAL A 129 -7.60 -1.55 -8.80
C VAL A 129 -6.86 -0.80 -9.89
N ARG A 130 -5.53 -0.82 -9.83
CA ARG A 130 -4.69 -0.26 -10.89
C ARG A 130 -4.76 -1.18 -12.09
N THR A 131 -5.09 -0.63 -13.26
CA THR A 131 -5.04 -1.39 -14.51
C THR A 131 -3.70 -1.19 -15.22
N ASP A 132 -3.37 -2.10 -16.12
CA ASP A 132 -2.24 -2.03 -17.05
C ASP A 132 -2.53 -1.15 -18.28
N ARG A 133 -3.77 -0.68 -18.43
CA ARG A 133 -4.20 0.18 -19.52
C ARG A 133 -3.76 1.63 -19.27
N THR A 134 -3.08 2.22 -20.25
CA THR A 134 -2.84 3.67 -20.30
C THR A 134 -3.98 4.35 -21.07
N ALA A 135 -4.47 5.49 -20.57
CA ALA A 135 -5.55 6.21 -21.24
C ALA A 135 -5.14 6.64 -22.66
N LEU A 136 -5.90 6.21 -23.67
CA LEU A 136 -5.70 6.66 -25.05
C LEU A 136 -6.08 8.13 -25.16
N VAL A 137 -5.12 8.95 -25.60
CA VAL A 137 -5.36 10.36 -25.95
C VAL A 137 -6.37 10.41 -27.11
N PRO A 138 -7.52 11.08 -26.97
CA PRO A 138 -8.51 11.15 -28.04
C PRO A 138 -8.01 12.06 -29.18
N GLY A 139 -7.63 11.47 -30.31
CA GLY A 139 -7.37 12.21 -31.55
C GLY A 139 -6.27 11.62 -32.42
N GLY A 140 -6.55 10.56 -33.16
CA GLY A 140 -5.64 10.06 -34.20
C GLY A 140 -6.31 8.99 -35.07
N SER A 141 -6.89 9.40 -36.19
CA SER A 141 -7.33 8.49 -37.26
C SER A 141 -6.10 8.01 -38.07
N PRO A 142 -6.09 6.79 -38.63
CA PRO A 142 -4.89 6.15 -39.14
C PRO A 142 -4.51 6.67 -40.54
N SER A 143 -3.29 7.20 -40.67
CA SER A 143 -2.66 7.51 -41.95
C SER A 143 -1.55 6.47 -42.25
N PRO A 144 -1.47 5.93 -43.47
CA PRO A 144 -0.55 4.85 -43.82
C PRO A 144 0.79 5.40 -44.32
N HIS A 145 1.81 5.53 -43.47
CA HIS A 145 3.18 5.91 -43.89
C HIS A 145 4.23 5.01 -43.21
N PRO A 146 5.40 4.79 -43.85
CA PRO A 146 6.27 3.64 -43.61
C PRO A 146 6.93 3.72 -42.23
N GLN A 147 6.92 2.61 -41.49
CA GLN A 147 7.53 2.50 -40.17
C GLN A 147 8.99 2.97 -40.19
N PRO A 148 9.38 3.94 -39.34
CA PRO A 148 10.75 4.02 -38.87
C PRO A 148 11.05 2.77 -38.04
N ASP A 149 12.30 2.33 -38.11
CA ASP A 149 12.79 1.12 -37.45
C ASP A 149 12.54 1.18 -35.94
N CYS A 150 11.58 0.40 -35.43
CA CYS A 150 11.21 0.31 -34.01
C CYS A 150 12.40 -0.01 -33.10
N GLN A 151 13.51 -0.49 -33.66
CA GLN A 151 14.71 -0.82 -32.91
C GLN A 151 15.36 0.42 -32.29
N ALA A 152 15.33 1.57 -32.97
CA ALA A 152 15.94 2.80 -32.44
C ALA A 152 15.16 3.36 -31.23
N GLU A 153 13.84 3.31 -31.26
CA GLU A 153 12.98 3.76 -30.16
C GLU A 153 13.08 2.82 -28.94
N VAL A 154 13.25 1.51 -29.18
CA VAL A 154 13.47 0.52 -28.12
C VAL A 154 14.85 0.69 -27.48
N ASP A 155 15.89 0.96 -28.27
CA ASP A 155 17.26 1.14 -27.77
C ASP A 155 17.40 2.45 -26.97
N GLU A 156 16.70 3.52 -27.38
CA GLU A 156 16.60 4.79 -26.64
C GLU A 156 15.86 4.61 -25.30
N ALA A 157 14.69 3.95 -25.30
CA ALA A 157 13.95 3.64 -24.08
C ALA A 157 14.70 2.69 -23.13
N TRP A 158 15.50 1.77 -23.68
CA TRP A 158 16.38 0.90 -22.90
C TRP A 158 17.57 1.67 -22.28
N ALA A 159 18.13 2.64 -23.00
CA ALA A 159 19.18 3.52 -22.48
C ALA A 159 18.66 4.41 -21.34
N GLU A 160 17.45 4.96 -21.45
CA GLU A 160 16.79 5.69 -20.37
C GLU A 160 16.51 4.80 -19.14
N CYS A 161 16.11 3.54 -19.35
CA CYS A 161 15.96 2.57 -18.27
C CYS A 161 17.27 2.24 -17.56
N LEU A 162 18.41 2.32 -18.25
CA LEU A 162 19.72 2.07 -17.64
C LEU A 162 20.19 3.26 -16.79
N GLU A 163 19.88 4.50 -17.16
CA GLU A 163 20.27 5.69 -16.38
C GLU A 163 19.43 5.90 -15.10
N VAL A 164 18.20 5.38 -15.03
CA VAL A 164 17.31 5.53 -13.86
C VAL A 164 17.60 4.53 -12.72
N THR A 165 18.62 3.68 -12.82
CA THR A 165 18.73 2.50 -11.93
C THR A 165 19.59 2.60 -10.68
N ASP A 166 20.27 3.72 -10.41
CA ASP A 166 21.02 3.89 -9.15
C ASP A 166 20.34 4.86 -8.17
N GLU A 167 19.92 6.06 -8.60
CA GLU A 167 19.33 7.06 -7.67
C GLU A 167 17.97 6.63 -7.09
N ASP A 168 17.05 6.05 -7.88
CA ASP A 168 15.76 5.59 -7.35
C ASP A 168 15.92 4.34 -6.47
N CYS A 169 16.93 3.51 -6.76
CA CYS A 169 17.30 2.38 -5.92
C CYS A 169 17.88 2.85 -4.58
N GLU A 170 18.80 3.82 -4.60
CA GLU A 170 19.41 4.42 -3.42
C GLU A 170 18.39 5.18 -2.57
N MET A 171 17.49 5.94 -3.19
CA MET A 171 16.44 6.68 -2.50
C MET A 171 15.45 5.75 -1.79
N ARG A 172 15.00 4.68 -2.47
CA ARG A 172 14.14 3.65 -1.86
C ARG A 172 14.85 2.89 -0.76
N THR A 173 16.12 2.55 -0.94
CA THR A 173 16.94 1.88 0.07
C THR A 173 17.09 2.76 1.31
N THR A 174 17.36 4.05 1.11
CA THR A 174 17.50 5.04 2.19
C THR A 174 16.18 5.27 2.92
N SER A 175 15.07 5.37 2.19
CA SER A 175 13.72 5.49 2.77
C SER A 175 13.33 4.26 3.59
N MET A 176 13.60 3.05 3.07
CA MET A 176 13.40 1.80 3.81
C MET A 176 14.30 1.71 5.04
N GLN A 177 15.55 2.16 4.96
CA GLN A 177 16.46 2.23 6.11
C GLN A 177 15.95 3.21 7.16
N GLN A 178 15.47 4.39 6.77
CA GLN A 178 14.87 5.36 7.69
C GLN A 178 13.61 4.79 8.36
N LEU A 179 12.75 4.09 7.62
CA LEU A 179 11.57 3.41 8.18
C LEU A 179 11.95 2.30 9.16
N LEU A 180 13.02 1.55 8.88
CA LEU A 180 13.58 0.56 9.81
C LEU A 180 14.11 1.26 11.07
N HIS A 181 14.85 2.36 10.95
CA HIS A 181 15.35 3.13 12.09
C HIS A 181 14.21 3.73 12.94
N ALA A 182 13.13 4.20 12.31
CA ALA A 182 11.95 4.70 13.01
C ALA A 182 11.21 3.56 13.75
N LYS A 183 11.07 2.37 13.14
CA LYS A 183 10.54 1.18 13.81
C LYS A 183 11.46 0.67 14.93
N ASP A 184 12.77 0.83 14.79
CA ASP A 184 13.73 0.49 15.84
C ASP A 184 13.57 1.43 17.05
N ALA A 185 13.31 2.72 16.82
CA ALA A 185 12.99 3.67 17.88
C ALA A 185 11.66 3.32 18.60
N ASP A 186 10.67 2.82 17.85
CA ASP A 186 9.38 2.39 18.40
C ASP A 186 9.49 1.11 19.25
N ILE A 187 10.35 0.17 18.84
CA ILE A 187 10.66 -1.04 19.62
C ILE A 187 11.49 -0.72 20.89
N VAL A 188 12.34 0.30 20.85
CA VAL A 188 13.06 0.79 22.04
C VAL A 188 12.11 1.51 23.01
N ASN A 189 11.04 2.14 22.50
CA ASN A 189 10.00 2.81 23.29
C ASN A 189 8.85 1.90 23.74
N CYS A 190 8.97 0.59 23.56
CA CYS A 190 7.90 -0.37 23.80
C CYS A 190 7.44 -0.37 25.28
N GLY A 191 6.47 0.49 25.56
CA GLY A 191 6.24 1.08 26.86
C GLY A 191 4.80 1.56 27.04
N ARG A 192 3.85 0.66 26.79
CA ARG A 192 2.55 0.55 27.47
C ARG A 192 1.82 -0.62 26.82
N GLY A 193 1.66 -1.69 27.58
CA GLY A 193 1.24 -2.98 27.05
C GLY A 193 -0.06 -2.89 26.27
N GLU A 194 -0.11 -3.56 25.12
CA GLU A 194 -1.17 -4.48 24.75
C GLU A 194 -0.79 -5.16 23.42
N ASN A 195 -0.67 -6.48 23.48
CA ASN A 195 -0.41 -7.43 22.39
C ASN A 195 0.95 -7.39 21.67
N PRO A 196 1.46 -8.58 21.27
CA PRO A 196 2.72 -8.64 20.55
C PRO A 196 2.54 -8.20 19.09
N ALA A 197 3.27 -7.17 18.67
CA ALA A 197 3.28 -6.71 17.29
C ALA A 197 3.95 -7.75 16.36
N ILE A 198 3.47 -7.89 15.13
CA ILE A 198 4.15 -8.70 14.11
C ILE A 198 5.29 -7.84 13.52
N TYR A 199 6.52 -8.33 13.68
CA TYR A 199 7.74 -7.75 13.16
C TYR A 199 8.26 -8.60 12.00
N ILE A 200 8.60 -7.98 10.87
CA ILE A 200 9.19 -8.67 9.72
C ILE A 200 10.68 -8.34 9.68
N SER A 201 11.53 -9.37 9.77
CA SER A 201 12.99 -9.23 9.64
C SER A 201 13.42 -8.75 8.25
N ARG A 202 14.65 -8.23 8.12
CA ARG A 202 15.26 -7.98 6.79
C ARG A 202 15.30 -9.22 5.91
N SER A 203 15.35 -10.41 6.50
CA SER A 203 15.29 -11.69 5.80
C SER A 203 13.85 -12.10 5.41
N ARG A 204 12.87 -11.19 5.51
CA ARG A 204 11.43 -11.41 5.27
C ARG A 204 10.77 -12.50 6.12
N LYS A 205 11.42 -12.92 7.21
CA LYS A 205 10.83 -13.87 8.16
C LYS A 205 9.96 -13.12 9.16
N PRO A 206 8.69 -13.52 9.36
CA PRO A 206 7.81 -12.91 10.34
C PRO A 206 8.17 -13.38 11.76
N TYR A 207 8.11 -12.43 12.68
CA TYR A 207 8.32 -12.61 14.11
C TYR A 207 7.18 -11.95 14.86
N ARG A 208 6.84 -12.52 15.99
CA ARG A 208 5.98 -11.91 16.99
C ARG A 208 6.88 -11.28 18.05
N ALA A 209 6.70 -9.99 18.28
CA ALA A 209 7.53 -9.19 19.16
C ALA A 209 6.89 -9.04 20.55
N TRP A 210 7.64 -9.40 21.58
CA TRP A 210 7.23 -9.36 22.97
C TRP A 210 8.11 -8.39 23.74
N CYS A 211 7.53 -7.24 24.07
CA CYS A 211 8.23 -6.21 24.80
C CYS A 211 8.19 -6.46 26.31
N ARG A 212 9.28 -6.10 26.98
CA ARG A 212 9.48 -6.33 28.41
C ARG A 212 9.33 -7.79 28.82
N ARG A 213 9.60 -8.71 27.89
CA ARG A 213 9.53 -10.14 28.14
C ARG A 213 10.80 -10.84 27.71
N ALA A 214 11.16 -11.87 28.46
CA ALA A 214 12.28 -12.76 28.18
C ALA A 214 11.79 -14.20 28.11
N LEU A 215 12.55 -15.02 27.39
CA LEU A 215 12.37 -16.46 27.39
C LEU A 215 12.86 -17.05 28.71
N ALA A 216 11.96 -17.69 29.47
CA ALA A 216 12.31 -18.32 30.75
C ALA A 216 13.47 -19.33 30.58
N GLN A 217 13.48 -20.07 29.47
CA GLN A 217 14.54 -21.03 29.16
C GLN A 217 15.91 -20.36 28.96
N VAL A 218 15.96 -19.25 28.23
CA VAL A 218 17.21 -18.48 28.05
C VAL A 218 17.75 -17.98 29.39
N VAL A 219 16.87 -17.62 30.33
CA VAL A 219 17.27 -17.13 31.66
C VAL A 219 17.69 -18.26 32.60
N ASN A 220 16.96 -19.38 32.60
CA ASN A 220 17.11 -20.42 33.61
C ASN A 220 18.11 -21.51 33.23
N THR A 221 18.13 -21.91 31.96
CA THR A 221 18.95 -23.03 31.47
C THR A 221 19.98 -22.62 30.42
N GLY A 222 19.96 -21.34 30.02
CA GLY A 222 20.73 -20.86 28.88
C GLY A 222 20.04 -21.18 27.54
N GLY A 223 20.57 -20.57 26.49
CA GLY A 223 20.13 -20.74 25.12
C GLY A 223 21.33 -20.71 24.17
N ILE A 224 21.06 -20.54 22.88
CA ILE A 224 22.09 -20.32 21.87
C ILE A 224 22.71 -18.96 22.14
N HIS A 225 24.00 -18.90 22.49
CA HIS A 225 24.66 -17.62 22.68
C HIS A 225 25.01 -17.02 21.31
N LEU A 226 24.27 -16.00 20.90
CA LEU A 226 24.48 -15.33 19.61
C LEU A 226 25.53 -14.21 19.73
N GLY A 227 25.88 -13.81 20.95
CA GLY A 227 26.95 -12.84 21.23
C GLY A 227 26.45 -11.48 21.69
N ARG A 228 27.31 -10.47 21.61
CA ARG A 228 26.96 -9.07 21.87
C ARG A 228 26.61 -8.35 20.57
N THR A 229 25.59 -7.51 20.61
CA THR A 229 25.10 -6.73 19.48
C THR A 229 24.80 -5.30 19.90
N LYS A 230 24.93 -4.37 18.95
CA LYS A 230 24.64 -2.94 19.14
C LYS A 230 23.14 -2.65 19.15
N GLY A 231 22.32 -3.57 18.67
CA GLY A 231 20.87 -3.43 18.62
C GLY A 231 20.13 -4.75 18.40
N LEU A 232 18.80 -4.68 18.50
CA LEU A 232 17.89 -5.81 18.26
C LEU A 232 18.01 -6.35 16.84
N HIS A 233 18.18 -5.47 15.84
CA HIS A 233 18.26 -5.88 14.45
C HIS A 233 19.49 -6.76 14.18
N GLU A 234 20.64 -6.38 14.72
CA GLU A 234 21.86 -7.18 14.59
C GLU A 234 21.68 -8.54 15.28
N CYS A 235 21.04 -8.56 16.45
CA CYS A 235 20.67 -9.78 17.15
C CYS A 235 19.74 -10.68 16.32
N LEU A 236 18.75 -10.09 15.66
CA LEU A 236 17.86 -10.79 14.76
C LEU A 236 18.57 -11.35 13.53
N GLY A 237 19.47 -10.58 12.92
CA GLY A 237 20.29 -11.04 11.80
C GLY A 237 21.16 -12.24 12.17
N LEU A 238 21.66 -12.30 13.41
CA LEU A 238 22.39 -13.47 13.91
C LEU A 238 21.48 -14.68 14.08
N CYS A 239 20.28 -14.49 14.65
CA CYS A 239 19.29 -15.57 14.74
C CYS A 239 18.85 -16.07 13.37
N ASP A 240 18.68 -15.18 12.38
CA ASP A 240 18.26 -15.58 11.03
C ASP A 240 19.28 -16.42 10.29
N ARG A 241 20.57 -16.16 10.51
CA ARG A 241 21.70 -16.95 9.97
C ARG A 241 21.90 -18.26 10.72
N HIS A 242 21.48 -18.33 11.98
CA HIS A 242 21.62 -19.53 12.78
C HIS A 242 20.52 -20.54 12.44
N SER A 243 20.89 -21.67 11.82
CA SER A 243 19.96 -22.66 11.28
C SER A 243 18.91 -23.17 12.28
N SER A 244 19.29 -23.28 13.55
CA SER A 244 18.39 -23.73 14.60
C SER A 244 17.62 -22.63 15.32
N CYS A 245 17.91 -21.34 15.13
CA CYS A 245 17.29 -20.27 15.93
C CYS A 245 15.85 -19.97 15.46
N LYS A 246 14.90 -20.15 16.37
CA LYS A 246 13.45 -19.93 16.15
C LYS A 246 12.89 -18.81 17.04
N ALA A 247 13.55 -18.49 18.13
CA ALA A 247 13.24 -17.33 18.96
C ALA A 247 14.53 -16.69 19.46
N LEU A 248 14.48 -15.42 19.87
CA LEU A 248 15.60 -14.69 20.46
C LEU A 248 15.13 -13.75 21.55
N THR A 249 16.01 -13.47 22.51
CA THR A 249 15.87 -12.40 23.49
C THR A 249 17.06 -11.46 23.36
N TYR A 250 16.78 -10.17 23.15
CA TYR A 250 17.75 -9.09 23.17
C TYR A 250 17.68 -8.34 24.51
N TRP A 251 18.81 -8.27 25.20
CA TRP A 251 18.98 -7.58 26.48
C TRP A 251 19.53 -6.18 26.26
N ILE A 252 18.65 -5.17 26.31
CA ILE A 252 18.95 -3.79 25.92
C ILE A 252 20.16 -3.24 26.71
N HIS A 253 20.12 -3.36 28.03
CA HIS A 253 21.15 -2.84 28.95
C HIS A 253 22.52 -3.52 28.84
N LYS A 254 22.60 -4.72 28.25
CA LYS A 254 23.84 -5.50 28.11
C LYS A 254 24.32 -5.60 26.67
N GLY A 255 23.52 -5.14 25.71
CA GLY A 255 23.73 -5.43 24.29
C GLY A 255 23.91 -6.93 24.04
N ARG A 256 23.21 -7.80 24.78
CA ARG A 256 23.40 -9.26 24.70
C ARG A 256 22.27 -9.88 23.88
N CYS A 257 22.63 -10.82 23.01
CA CYS A 257 21.72 -11.56 22.16
C CYS A 257 21.77 -13.06 22.50
N ASP A 258 20.63 -13.62 22.86
CA ASP A 258 20.50 -15.06 23.10
C ASP A 258 19.36 -15.62 22.25
N GLY A 259 19.64 -16.68 21.51
CA GLY A 259 18.69 -17.41 20.69
C GLY A 259 18.14 -18.65 21.38
N LEU A 260 17.09 -19.22 20.82
CA LEU A 260 16.49 -20.47 21.25
C LEU A 260 16.03 -21.27 20.03
N SER A 261 16.19 -22.60 20.12
CA SER A 261 15.82 -23.50 19.02
C SER A 261 14.35 -23.86 18.96
N THR A 262 13.62 -23.49 20.00
CA THR A 262 12.17 -23.66 20.13
C THR A 262 11.49 -22.30 19.99
N ASN A 263 10.16 -22.33 19.84
CA ASN A 263 9.35 -21.14 19.66
C ASN A 263 8.33 -20.94 20.80
N PRO A 264 8.79 -20.81 22.06
CA PRO A 264 7.89 -20.71 23.21
C PRO A 264 7.30 -19.31 23.34
N VAL A 265 6.15 -19.22 24.00
CA VAL A 265 5.58 -17.94 24.42
C VAL A 265 6.42 -17.37 25.57
N PRO A 266 6.89 -16.11 25.51
CA PRO A 266 7.67 -15.52 26.59
C PRO A 266 6.77 -15.22 27.79
N THR A 267 7.09 -15.84 28.92
CA THR A 267 6.30 -15.71 30.17
C THR A 267 6.98 -14.84 31.22
N LEU A 268 8.30 -14.62 31.12
CA LEU A 268 9.06 -13.91 32.14
C LEU A 268 9.08 -12.41 31.86
N GLU A 269 8.59 -11.61 32.80
CA GLU A 269 8.65 -10.16 32.70
C GLU A 269 10.06 -9.63 33.00
N ARG A 270 10.62 -8.87 32.06
CA ARG A 270 11.95 -8.26 32.12
C ARG A 270 11.90 -6.91 31.40
N THR A 271 11.86 -5.83 32.16
CA THR A 271 11.71 -4.45 31.67
C THR A 271 12.74 -4.03 30.60
N MET A 272 13.93 -4.61 30.62
CA MET A 272 15.03 -4.31 29.69
C MET A 272 15.32 -5.47 28.72
N ALA A 273 14.27 -6.19 28.31
CA ALA A 273 14.35 -7.29 27.35
C ALA A 273 13.27 -7.17 26.26
N ILE A 274 13.65 -7.50 25.04
CA ILE A 274 12.74 -7.68 23.91
C ILE A 274 12.92 -9.11 23.41
N THR A 275 11.83 -9.83 23.24
CA THR A 275 11.85 -11.19 22.72
C THR A 275 11.12 -11.27 21.40
N LEU A 276 11.74 -11.89 20.40
CA LEU A 276 11.12 -12.18 19.12
C LEU A 276 10.97 -13.69 18.96
N THR A 277 9.76 -14.13 18.62
CA THR A 277 9.42 -15.54 18.38
C THR A 277 8.96 -15.68 16.94
N ARG A 278 9.56 -16.56 16.12
CA ARG A 278 9.19 -16.69 14.71
C ARG A 278 7.70 -17.05 14.59
N VAL A 279 7.02 -16.61 13.54
CA VAL A 279 5.63 -17.04 13.24
C VAL A 279 5.65 -18.23 12.32
#